data_AF-A0A5R8K923-F1
#
_entry.id   AF-A0A5R8K923-F1
#
_cell.length_a   1.000
_cell.length_b   1.000
_cell.length_c   1.000
_cell.angle_alpha   90.00
_cell.angle_beta   90.00
_cell.angle_gamma   90.00
#
_symmetry.space_group_name_H-M   'P 1'
#
loop_
_entity.id
_entity.type
_entity.pdbx_description
1 polymer ?
#
loop_
_entity_poly.entity_id
_entity_poly.type
_entity_poly.pdbx_seq_one_letter_code
_entity_poly.pdbx_strand_id
1 'polypeptide(L)'
;MSARDINLSSRVTYLVCYDIANDKRLKKVFKLCKNYGNHLQYSIFECDLSPRERTRMEVELKSLIKSTEDQVLFVSLGPAEGRGDRVISALGKPYTHFDAPCYVV
;
A
#
# COMPACT_ATOMS: atom_id res chain seq x y z
N MET A 1 21.53 -7.53 -24.63
CA MET A 1 20.79 -6.33 -24.19
C MET A 1 20.00 -6.72 -22.95
N SER A 2 20.43 -6.20 -21.79
CA SER A 2 20.06 -6.70 -20.46
C SER A 2 18.69 -6.15 -20.03
N ALA A 3 17.82 -7.01 -19.51
CA ALA A 3 16.51 -6.69 -18.94
C ALA A 3 16.62 -5.90 -17.61
N ARG A 4 17.43 -4.84 -17.58
CA ARG A 4 17.75 -4.03 -16.40
C ARG A 4 17.27 -2.58 -16.50
N ASP A 5 16.58 -2.21 -17.58
CA ASP A 5 15.95 -0.91 -17.76
C ASP A 5 14.42 -0.98 -17.53
N ILE A 6 13.97 -1.74 -16.53
CA ILE A 6 12.57 -1.65 -16.08
C ILE A 6 12.43 -0.38 -15.23
N ASN A 7 12.25 0.74 -15.94
CA ASN A 7 11.45 1.89 -15.55
C ASN A 7 11.51 2.28 -14.05
N LEU A 8 12.58 3.00 -13.67
CA LEU A 8 12.75 3.68 -12.38
C LEU A 8 11.64 4.70 -12.05
N SER A 9 10.75 4.97 -13.00
CA SER A 9 9.66 5.95 -12.91
C SER A 9 8.27 5.32 -12.70
N SER A 10 8.14 4.01 -12.91
CA SER A 10 6.83 3.34 -12.82
C SER A 10 6.46 3.03 -11.37
N ARG A 11 5.31 3.56 -10.92
CA ARG A 11 4.73 3.22 -9.62
C ARG A 11 4.01 1.88 -9.72
N VAL A 12 4.03 1.12 -8.63
CA VAL A 12 3.31 -0.15 -8.50
C VAL A 12 2.28 0.00 -7.39
N THR A 13 1.04 -0.40 -7.66
CA THR A 13 -0.02 -0.45 -6.65
C THR A 13 0.19 -1.66 -5.77
N TYR A 14 0.19 -1.45 -4.45
CA TYR A 14 0.27 -2.48 -3.44
C TYR A 14 -0.95 -2.43 -2.51
N LEU A 15 -1.49 -3.61 -2.18
CA LEU A 15 -2.25 -3.75 -0.94
C LEU A 15 -1.25 -3.97 0.20
N VAL A 16 -1.27 -3.05 1.17
CA VAL A 16 -0.52 -3.15 2.42
C VAL A 16 -1.49 -3.61 3.49
N CYS A 17 -1.40 -4.89 3.85
CA CYS A 17 -2.23 -5.50 4.87
C CYS A 17 -1.42 -5.65 6.15
N TYR A 18 -2.00 -5.34 7.31
CA TYR A 18 -1.32 -5.54 8.59
C TYR A 18 -2.17 -6.28 9.61
N ASP A 19 -1.50 -7.08 10.42
CA ASP A 19 -2.03 -7.67 11.65
C ASP A 19 -1.07 -7.28 12.78
N ILE A 20 -1.52 -6.38 13.66
CA ILE A 20 -0.69 -5.76 14.70
C ILE A 20 -1.32 -6.04 16.06
N ALA A 21 -0.64 -6.81 16.89
CA ALA A 21 -1.20 -7.33 18.15
C ALA A 21 -1.35 -6.26 19.25
N ASN A 22 -0.63 -5.14 19.14
CA ASN A 22 -0.60 -4.10 20.18
C ASN A 22 -1.19 -2.77 19.71
N ASP A 23 -2.18 -2.26 20.44
CA ASP A 23 -2.88 -1.00 20.13
C ASP A 23 -1.96 0.23 19.96
N LYS A 24 -0.89 0.33 20.76
CA LYS A 24 0.03 1.47 20.66
C LYS A 24 0.85 1.40 19.36
N ARG A 25 1.28 0.20 18.96
CA ARG A 25 1.97 -0.02 17.67
C ARG A 25 1.00 0.14 16.51
N LEU A 26 -0.22 -0.39 16.62
CA LEU A 26 -1.28 -0.27 15.63
C LEU A 26 -1.56 1.20 15.28
N LYS A 27 -1.72 2.07 16.28
CA LYS A 27 -1.91 3.52 16.05
C LYS A 27 -0.75 4.18 15.29
N LYS A 28 0.49 3.71 15.48
CA LYS A 28 1.65 4.22 14.76
C LYS A 28 1.71 3.68 13.33
N VAL A 29 1.48 2.38 13.15
CA VAL A 29 1.43 1.72 11.84
C VAL A 29 0.32 2.32 10.98
N PHE A 30 -0.88 2.49 11.52
CA PHE A 30 -2.00 3.14 10.82
C PHE A 30 -1.63 4.54 10.32
N LYS A 31 -1.04 5.38 11.19
CA LYS A 31 -0.60 6.73 10.83
C LYS A 31 0.47 6.70 9.75
N LEU A 32 1.40 5.74 9.82
CA LEU A 32 2.44 5.57 8.81
C LEU A 32 1.82 5.23 7.45
N CYS A 33 0.99 4.19 7.39
CA CYS A 33 0.36 3.74 6.13
C CYS A 33 -0.48 4.85 5.48
N LYS A 34 -1.16 5.67 6.28
CA LYS A 34 -1.94 6.83 5.81
C LYS A 34 -1.09 7.89 5.08
N ASN A 35 0.22 7.95 5.33
CA ASN A 35 1.10 8.87 4.59
C ASN A 35 1.48 8.36 3.20
N TYR A 36 1.26 7.07 2.92
CA TYR A 36 1.68 6.40 1.69
C TYR A 36 0.52 6.04 0.76
N GLY A 37 -0.73 6.06 1.24
CA GLY A 37 -1.87 5.63 0.43
C GLY A 37 -3.22 5.75 1.11
N ASN A 38 -4.22 5.15 0.48
CA ASN A 38 -5.63 5.22 0.85
C ASN A 38 -6.01 4.10 1.81
N HIS A 39 -6.76 4.44 2.86
CA HIS A 39 -7.27 3.46 3.83
C HIS A 39 -8.52 2.77 3.27
N LEU A 40 -8.43 1.48 2.98
CA LEU A 40 -9.52 0.71 2.37
C LEU A 40 -10.38 -0.02 3.42
N GLN A 41 -9.74 -0.69 4.37
CA GLN A 41 -10.38 -1.41 5.46
C GLN A 41 -9.52 -1.30 6.72
N TYR A 42 -10.06 -1.71 7.87
CA TYR A 42 -9.43 -1.60 9.19
C TYR A 42 -7.93 -1.95 9.22
N SER A 43 -7.53 -2.94 8.43
CA SER A 43 -6.17 -3.47 8.34
C SER A 43 -5.57 -3.45 6.94
N ILE A 44 -6.16 -2.71 5.99
CA ILE A 44 -5.75 -2.73 4.58
C ILE A 44 -5.65 -1.30 4.03
N PHE A 45 -4.49 -0.99 3.46
CA PHE A 45 -4.23 0.21 2.68
C PHE A 45 -3.91 -0.13 1.24
N GLU A 46 -4.29 0.75 0.33
CA GLU A 46 -3.84 0.74 -1.07
C GLU A 46 -2.84 1.86 -1.28
N CYS A 47 -1.64 1.50 -1.71
CA CYS A 47 -0.54 2.43 -1.88
C CYS A 47 0.06 2.26 -3.28
N ASP A 48 0.05 3.32 -4.07
CA ASP A 48 0.92 3.41 -5.25
C ASP A 48 2.29 3.79 -4.77
N LEU A 49 3.29 2.94 -4.99
CA LEU A 49 4.65 3.14 -4.48
C LEU A 49 5.66 3.07 -5.62
N SER A 50 6.55 4.05 -5.70
CA SER A 50 7.82 3.90 -6.40
C SER A 50 8.73 2.91 -5.64
N PRO A 51 9.77 2.35 -6.29
CA PRO A 51 10.73 1.46 -5.62
C PRO A 51 11.38 2.09 -4.37
N ARG A 52 11.62 3.41 -4.39
CA ARG A 52 12.20 4.15 -3.28
C ARG A 52 11.22 4.31 -2.12
N GLU A 53 9.97 4.70 -2.40
CA GLU A 53 8.93 4.82 -1.37
C GLU A 53 8.62 3.46 -0.75
N ARG A 54 8.59 2.39 -1.56
CA ARG A 54 8.41 1.01 -1.09
C ARG A 54 9.48 0.64 -0.07
N THR A 55 10.76 0.84 -0.41
CA THR A 55 11.89 0.57 0.48
C THR A 55 11.82 1.41 1.76
N ARG A 56 11.50 2.71 1.63
CA ARG A 56 11.37 3.60 2.78
C ARG A 56 10.27 3.15 3.74
N MET A 57 9.10 2.80 3.21
CA MET A 57 7.98 2.30 3.99
C MET A 57 8.35 1.01 4.73
N GLU A 58 9.12 0.10 4.14
CA GLU A 58 9.60 -1.09 4.85
C GLU A 58 10.48 -0.76 6.05
N VAL A 59 11.43 0.16 5.87
CA VAL A 59 12.35 0.54 6.95
C VAL A 59 11.58 1.19 8.09
N GLU A 60 10.65 2.09 7.78
CA GLU A 60 9.80 2.74 8.78
C GLU A 60 8.90 1.72 9.50
N LEU A 61 8.26 0.80 8.78
CA LEU A 61 7.46 -0.28 9.38
C LEU A 61 8.28 -1.20 10.27
N LYS A 62 9.47 -1.64 9.81
CA LYS A 62 10.40 -2.48 10.59
C LYS A 62 10.79 -1.84 11.93
N SER A 63 10.84 -0.51 11.99
CA SER A 63 11.11 0.22 13.23
C SER A 63 9.91 0.31 14.19
N LEU A 64 8.68 0.10 13.68
CA LEU A 64 7.44 0.23 14.44
C LEU A 64 6.86 -1.12 14.90
N ILE A 65 7.05 -2.18 14.13
CA ILE A 65 6.47 -3.50 14.39
C ILE A 65 7.37 -4.35 15.29
N LYS A 66 6.75 -5.29 16.01
CA LYS A 66 7.43 -6.38 16.70
C LYS A 66 7.28 -7.66 15.87
N SER A 67 8.34 -8.07 15.18
CA SER A 67 8.32 -9.17 14.20
C SER A 67 7.87 -10.54 14.73
N THR A 68 7.85 -10.75 16.05
CA THR A 68 7.35 -11.98 16.68
C THR A 68 5.84 -11.96 16.95
N GLU A 69 5.20 -10.80 16.84
CA GLU A 69 3.78 -10.59 17.18
C GLU A 69 2.98 -9.94 16.06
N ASP A 70 3.66 -9.24 15.15
CA ASP A 70 3.05 -8.40 14.13
C ASP A 70 3.44 -8.89 12.74
N GLN A 71 2.52 -8.75 11.78
CA GLN A 71 2.77 -9.06 10.37
C GLN A 71 2.32 -7.90 9.48
N VAL A 72 3.12 -7.59 8.46
CA VAL A 72 2.73 -6.71 7.37
C VAL A 72 2.99 -7.42 6.05
N LEU A 73 1.98 -7.48 5.20
CA LEU A 73 2.04 -8.07 3.86
C LEU A 73 1.96 -6.97 2.81
N PHE A 74 2.75 -7.13 1.75
CA PHE A 74 2.70 -6.30 0.56
C PHE A 74 2.29 -7.16 -0.62
N VAL A 75 1.05 -7.00 -1.06
CA VAL A 75 0.54 -7.69 -2.24
C VAL A 75 0.67 -6.76 -3.43
N SER A 76 1.64 -7.03 -4.29
CA SER A 76 1.79 -6.30 -5.54
C SER A 76 0.59 -6.58 -6.42
N LEU A 77 -0.14 -5.54 -6.75
CA LEU A 77 -1.18 -5.64 -7.76
C LEU A 77 -0.49 -5.53 -9.13
N GLY A 78 0.44 -4.59 -9.32
CA GLY A 78 1.14 -4.38 -10.60
C GLY A 78 1.30 -2.89 -10.89
N PRO A 79 1.63 -2.48 -12.13
CA PRO A 79 1.78 -1.07 -12.47
C PRO A 79 0.53 -0.27 -12.09
N ALA A 80 0.74 0.94 -11.55
CA ALA A 80 -0.35 1.84 -11.19
C ALA A 80 -1.06 2.42 -12.43
N GLU A 81 -0.32 2.59 -13.53
CA GLU A 81 -0.89 3.06 -14.80
C GLU A 81 -1.76 1.96 -15.44
N GLY A 82 -3.00 2.30 -15.78
CA GLY A 82 -3.90 1.44 -16.57
C GLY A 82 -4.59 0.33 -15.79
N ARG A 83 -4.48 0.32 -14.46
CA ARG A 83 -5.21 -0.65 -13.63
C ARG A 83 -6.60 -0.13 -13.29
N GLY A 84 -7.58 -0.49 -14.11
CA GLY A 84 -8.98 -0.38 -13.72
C GLY A 84 -9.30 -1.37 -12.59
N ASP A 85 -10.25 -0.98 -11.73
CA ASP A 85 -11.03 -1.66 -10.66
C ASP A 85 -11.16 -3.22 -10.65
N ARG A 86 -10.67 -3.90 -11.68
CA ARG A 86 -10.95 -5.28 -12.08
C ARG A 86 -10.26 -6.35 -11.25
N VAL A 87 -9.30 -6.02 -10.37
CA VAL A 87 -8.54 -7.04 -9.61
C VAL A 87 -9.01 -7.17 -8.16
N ILE A 88 -9.61 -6.12 -7.60
CA ILE A 88 -10.13 -6.16 -6.24
C ILE A 88 -11.64 -6.39 -6.33
N SER A 89 -12.10 -7.52 -5.80
CA SER A 89 -13.53 -7.79 -5.61
C SER A 89 -13.86 -7.79 -4.12
N ALA A 90 -15.07 -7.36 -3.79
CA ALA A 90 -15.55 -7.29 -2.42
C ALA A 90 -16.93 -7.95 -2.31
N LEU A 91 -17.18 -8.56 -1.15
CA LEU A 91 -18.51 -9.03 -0.75
C LEU A 91 -19.06 -8.09 0.33
N GLY A 92 -20.34 -7.71 0.23
CA GLY A 92 -20.97 -6.77 1.14
C GLY A 92 -20.86 -5.32 0.66
N LYS A 93 -20.17 -4.45 1.42
CA LYS A 93 -19.95 -3.06 0.98
C LYS A 93 -19.06 -3.06 -0.26
N PRO A 94 -19.43 -2.32 -1.33
CA PRO A 94 -18.63 -2.28 -2.55
C PRO A 94 -17.26 -1.66 -2.26
N TYR A 95 -16.23 -2.19 -2.92
CA TYR A 95 -14.96 -1.52 -3.01
C TYR A 95 -15.13 -0.27 -3.89
N THR A 96 -14.77 0.89 -3.36
CA THR A 96 -14.79 2.16 -4.09
C THR A 96 -13.35 2.63 -4.23
N HIS A 97 -12.80 2.55 -5.44
CA HIS A 97 -11.54 3.21 -5.76
C HIS A 97 -11.76 4.72 -5.67
N PHE A 98 -10.99 5.40 -4.83
CA PHE A 98 -10.97 6.86 -4.83
C PHE A 98 -9.99 7.29 -5.90
N ASP A 99 -10.49 7.53 -7.11
CA ASP A 99 -9.71 8.26 -8.11
C ASP A 99 -9.23 9.56 -7.47
N ALA A 100 -7.93 9.83 -7.55
CA ALA A 100 -7.40 11.13 -7.14
C ALA A 100 -8.24 12.20 -7.83
N PRO A 101 -8.73 13.23 -7.11
CA PRO A 101 -9.59 14.24 -7.70
C PRO A 101 -8.90 14.80 -8.94
N CYS A 102 -9.52 14.59 -10.10
CA CYS A 102 -9.13 15.27 -11.32
C CYS A 102 -9.43 16.75 -11.08
N TYR A 103 -8.42 17.50 -10.68
CA TYR A 103 -8.47 18.95 -10.76
C TYR A 103 -8.40 19.28 -12.25
N VAL A 104 -9.56 19.45 -12.87
CA VAL A 104 -9.66 20.12 -14.16
C VAL A 104 -9.30 21.58 -13.89
N VAL A 105 -8.10 21.99 -14.32
CA VAL A 105 -7.66 23.39 -14.36
C VAL A 105 -8.06 23.99 -15.69
#